data_AF-A0A3N5EUK3-F1
#
_entry.id   AF-A0A3N5EUK3-F1
#
_cell.length_a   1.000
_cell.length_b   1.000
_cell.length_c   1.000
_cell.angle_alpha   90.00
_cell.angle_beta   90.00
_cell.angle_gamma   90.00
#
_symmetry.space_group_name_H-M   'P 1'
#
loop_
_entity.id
_entity.type
_entity.pdbx_description
1 polymer ?
#
loop_
_entity_poly.entity_id
_entity_poly.type
_entity_poly.pdbx_seq_one_letter_code
_entity_poly.pdbx_strand_id
1 'polypeptide(L)'
;MAPLPILMTAQLRDFALAESLELGPYTLVVRELAADVMPVRRRHACLDLTHGRILLRQGLTPAQWLRAFVHALVRLVHYSQAALIVDSTEEHLTHSLASGLSQLARRNPALTWALLRAISPHVRRSGRTPQRLVVGQAGWTVRQLPVKTATRLRVFGQADLERRRIELDPALSGTQLAVIFLHEAIHGLHHEAGVNDQTPLRTAHAREADALLQFFSGNPQAAGWWFTLLQPRAQPLPAPEPVRRPQSAGTRRRQAAVAR
;
A
#
# COMPACT_ATOMS: atom_id res chain seq x y z
N MET A 1 17.41 -4.07 -23.13
CA MET A 1 16.43 -3.90 -22.03
C MET A 1 15.55 -5.14 -22.00
N ALA A 2 15.33 -5.75 -20.82
CA ALA A 2 14.50 -6.95 -20.71
C ALA A 2 13.06 -6.65 -21.21
N PRO A 3 12.41 -7.56 -21.97
CA PRO A 3 11.07 -7.35 -22.51
C PRO A 3 9.96 -7.34 -21.43
N LEU A 4 10.26 -7.89 -20.24
CA LEU A 4 9.27 -8.13 -19.20
C LEU A 4 8.78 -6.84 -18.49
N PRO A 5 9.63 -5.88 -18.07
CA PRO A 5 9.18 -4.59 -17.53
C PRO A 5 8.31 -3.77 -18.50
N ILE A 6 8.61 -3.83 -19.81
CA ILE A 6 7.82 -3.16 -20.85
C ILE A 6 6.40 -3.75 -20.90
N LEU A 7 6.31 -5.09 -20.94
CA LEU A 7 5.04 -5.79 -20.96
C LEU A 7 4.21 -5.52 -19.70
N MET A 8 4.81 -5.56 -18.52
CA MET A 8 4.10 -5.30 -17.27
C MET A 8 3.58 -3.85 -17.20
N THR A 9 4.34 -2.89 -17.75
CA THR A 9 3.91 -1.50 -17.82
C THR A 9 2.77 -1.31 -18.82
N ALA A 10 2.79 -2.00 -19.96
CA ALA A 10 1.68 -1.98 -20.91
C ALA A 10 0.40 -2.54 -20.27
N GLN A 11 0.48 -3.67 -19.56
CA GLN A 11 -0.65 -4.23 -18.83
C GLN A 11 -1.21 -3.27 -17.77
N LEU A 12 -0.33 -2.62 -17.00
CA LEU A 12 -0.75 -1.58 -16.05
C LEU A 12 -1.47 -0.43 -16.77
N ARG A 13 -0.91 0.04 -17.89
CA ARG A 13 -1.48 1.14 -18.67
C ARG A 13 -2.87 0.80 -19.19
N ASP A 14 -3.04 -0.37 -19.80
CA ASP A 14 -4.33 -0.82 -20.32
C ASP A 14 -5.37 -0.91 -19.20
N PHE A 15 -4.97 -1.49 -18.05
CA PHE A 15 -5.84 -1.59 -16.88
C PHE A 15 -6.24 -0.20 -16.35
N ALA A 16 -5.26 0.69 -16.19
CA ALA A 16 -5.48 2.04 -15.65
C ALA A 16 -6.40 2.89 -16.56
N LEU A 17 -6.35 2.68 -17.88
CA LEU A 17 -7.20 3.39 -18.84
C LEU A 17 -8.62 2.83 -18.93
N ALA A 18 -8.77 1.52 -18.69
CA ALA A 18 -10.06 0.83 -18.75
C ALA A 18 -10.91 1.04 -17.50
N GLU A 19 -10.28 1.10 -16.32
CA GLU A 19 -10.97 1.09 -15.04
C GLU A 19 -11.01 2.45 -14.36
N SER A 20 -11.98 2.64 -13.47
CA SER A 20 -11.98 3.77 -12.55
C SER A 20 -11.12 3.46 -11.32
N LEU A 21 -10.48 4.49 -10.78
CA LEU A 21 -9.68 4.46 -9.57
C LEU A 21 -10.45 5.15 -8.44
N GLU A 22 -10.64 4.45 -7.33
CA GLU A 22 -11.28 5.00 -6.14
C GLU A 22 -10.27 5.36 -5.05
N LEU A 23 -10.26 6.61 -4.57
CA LEU A 23 -9.44 7.02 -3.45
C LEU A 23 -10.07 8.17 -2.66
N GLY A 24 -10.23 7.98 -1.34
CA GLY A 24 -10.93 8.93 -0.49
C GLY A 24 -12.34 9.23 -1.02
N PRO A 25 -12.71 10.51 -1.26
CA PRO A 25 -13.99 10.90 -1.84
C PRO A 25 -14.00 10.87 -3.39
N TYR A 26 -12.88 10.52 -4.03
CA TYR A 26 -12.72 10.64 -5.47
C TYR A 26 -12.89 9.30 -6.18
N THR A 27 -13.62 9.34 -7.29
CA THR A 27 -13.60 8.32 -8.34
C THR A 27 -12.99 8.98 -9.57
N LEU A 28 -11.84 8.47 -10.03
CA LEU A 28 -11.10 9.06 -11.14
C LEU A 28 -10.92 8.08 -12.30
N VAL A 29 -10.91 8.61 -13.52
CA VAL A 29 -10.51 7.86 -14.71
C VAL A 29 -9.15 8.33 -15.21
N VAL A 30 -8.32 7.40 -15.69
CA VAL A 30 -7.06 7.77 -16.35
C VAL A 30 -7.36 8.08 -17.82
N ARG A 31 -6.81 9.19 -18.32
CA ARG A 31 -6.93 9.59 -19.73
C ARG A 31 -5.59 10.02 -20.26
N GLU A 32 -5.35 9.70 -21.53
CA GLU A 32 -4.15 10.15 -22.21
C GLU A 32 -4.45 11.27 -23.18
N LEU A 33 -3.66 12.32 -23.10
CA LEU A 33 -3.83 13.53 -23.88
C LEU A 33 -2.56 13.83 -24.69
N ALA A 34 -2.75 14.37 -25.89
CA ALA A 34 -1.65 14.91 -26.66
C ALA A 34 -0.97 16.09 -25.92
N ALA A 35 0.29 16.36 -26.24
CA ALA A 35 1.12 17.29 -25.47
C ALA A 35 0.61 18.74 -25.50
N ASP A 36 0.00 19.13 -26.61
CA ASP A 36 -0.54 20.46 -26.90
C ASP A 36 -1.84 20.76 -26.13
N VAL A 37 -2.62 19.73 -25.82
CA VAL A 37 -3.88 19.82 -25.06
C VAL A 37 -3.72 19.53 -23.55
N MET A 38 -2.52 19.16 -23.08
CA MET A 38 -2.25 19.01 -21.65
C MET A 38 -2.44 20.35 -20.92
N PRO A 39 -3.14 20.38 -19.75
CA PRO A 39 -3.33 21.61 -18.97
C PRO A 39 -2.02 22.34 -18.62
N VAL A 40 -0.94 21.57 -18.48
CA VAL A 40 0.42 22.09 -18.37
C VAL A 40 1.30 21.33 -19.37
N ARG A 41 1.59 21.95 -20.52
CA ARG A 41 2.31 21.35 -21.66
C ARG A 41 3.63 20.65 -21.29
N ARG A 42 4.35 21.16 -20.27
CA ARG A 42 5.63 20.61 -19.83
C ARG A 42 5.51 19.40 -18.88
N ARG A 43 4.32 19.08 -18.39
CA ARG A 43 4.12 17.97 -17.44
C ARG A 43 3.77 16.68 -18.17
N HIS A 44 4.25 15.57 -17.63
CA HIS A 44 3.87 14.23 -18.09
C HIS A 44 2.56 13.75 -17.47
N ALA A 45 2.16 14.31 -16.33
CA ALA A 45 0.91 14.00 -15.65
C ALA A 45 0.27 15.24 -15.00
N CYS A 46 -1.05 15.29 -15.00
CA CYS A 46 -1.86 16.28 -14.29
C CYS A 46 -3.00 15.57 -13.53
N LEU A 47 -3.39 16.15 -12.40
CA LEU A 47 -4.61 15.75 -11.69
C LEU A 47 -5.66 16.81 -11.98
N ASP A 48 -6.80 16.39 -12.51
CA ASP A 48 -7.98 17.23 -12.74
C ASP A 48 -9.10 16.66 -11.87
N LEU A 49 -9.03 17.02 -10.57
CA LEU A 49 -9.93 16.50 -9.55
C LEU A 49 -11.37 16.98 -9.77
N THR A 50 -11.55 18.17 -10.35
CA THR A 50 -12.86 18.74 -10.68
C THR A 50 -13.63 17.85 -11.65
N HIS A 51 -12.95 17.23 -12.61
CA HIS A 51 -13.58 16.31 -13.57
C HIS A 51 -13.31 14.83 -13.27
N GLY A 52 -12.72 14.50 -12.11
CA GLY A 52 -12.38 13.13 -11.74
C GLY A 52 -11.40 12.47 -12.71
N ARG A 53 -10.26 13.11 -13.02
CA ARG A 53 -9.31 12.60 -14.02
C ARG A 53 -7.86 12.62 -13.55
N ILE A 54 -7.15 11.56 -13.93
CA ILE A 54 -5.68 11.55 -13.99
C ILE A 54 -5.30 11.66 -15.46
N LEU A 55 -4.67 12.76 -15.84
CA LEU A 55 -4.28 13.04 -17.22
C LEU A 55 -2.81 12.69 -17.42
N LEU A 56 -2.52 11.80 -18.36
CA LEU A 56 -1.15 11.43 -18.74
C LEU A 56 -0.85 11.89 -20.17
N ARG A 57 0.38 12.28 -20.43
CA ARG A 57 0.81 12.67 -21.78
C ARG A 57 0.92 11.42 -22.67
N GLN A 58 0.42 11.52 -23.90
CA GLN A 58 0.63 10.51 -24.94
C GLN A 58 2.08 10.48 -25.44
N GLY A 59 2.51 9.32 -25.96
CA GLY A 59 3.86 9.15 -26.54
C GLY A 59 4.98 9.03 -25.52
N LEU A 60 4.66 8.89 -24.22
CA LEU A 60 5.66 8.57 -23.21
C LEU A 60 6.19 7.14 -23.41
N THR A 61 7.49 6.95 -23.23
CA THR A 61 8.06 5.60 -23.11
C THR A 61 7.46 4.88 -21.90
N PRO A 62 7.47 3.54 -21.83
CA PRO A 62 6.93 2.81 -20.69
C PRO A 62 7.49 3.29 -19.34
N ALA A 63 8.81 3.49 -19.23
CA ALA A 63 9.43 4.00 -18.01
C ALA A 63 8.96 5.42 -17.63
N GLN A 64 8.83 6.31 -18.61
CA GLN A 64 8.31 7.66 -18.37
C GLN A 64 6.84 7.64 -17.97
N TRP A 65 6.03 6.76 -18.58
CA TRP A 65 4.61 6.60 -18.26
C TRP A 65 4.44 6.10 -16.83
N LEU A 66 5.14 5.04 -16.44
CA LEU A 66 5.09 4.49 -15.09
C LEU A 66 5.47 5.54 -14.05
N ARG A 67 6.57 6.27 -14.28
CA ARG A 67 7.00 7.35 -13.39
C ARG A 67 5.96 8.46 -13.31
N ALA A 68 5.43 8.92 -14.44
CA ALA A 68 4.40 9.96 -14.47
C ALA A 68 3.13 9.54 -13.73
N PHE A 69 2.72 8.28 -13.88
CA PHE A 69 1.56 7.73 -13.19
C PHE A 69 1.78 7.64 -11.67
N VAL A 70 2.93 7.12 -11.21
CA VAL A 70 3.25 7.06 -9.77
C VAL A 70 3.33 8.46 -9.16
N HIS A 71 3.94 9.43 -9.84
CA HIS A 71 3.94 10.83 -9.39
C HIS A 71 2.53 11.41 -9.26
N ALA A 72 1.61 11.06 -10.17
CA ALA A 72 0.21 11.46 -10.06
C ALA A 72 -0.49 10.78 -8.88
N LEU A 73 -0.23 9.50 -8.65
CA LEU A 73 -0.80 8.74 -7.53
C LEU A 73 -0.35 9.26 -6.17
N VAL A 74 0.93 9.56 -5.99
CA VAL A 74 1.46 10.14 -4.73
C VAL A 74 0.77 11.46 -4.43
N ARG A 75 0.68 12.35 -5.42
CA ARG A 75 -0.04 13.61 -5.26
C ARG A 75 -1.51 13.37 -4.92
N LEU A 76 -2.19 12.47 -5.62
CA LEU A 76 -3.59 12.14 -5.39
C LEU A 76 -3.82 11.59 -3.96
N VAL A 77 -2.92 10.74 -3.47
CA VAL A 77 -2.93 10.24 -2.09
C VAL A 77 -2.93 11.41 -1.11
N HIS A 78 -1.98 12.34 -1.23
CA HIS A 78 -1.91 13.50 -0.35
C HIS A 78 -3.14 14.42 -0.47
N TYR A 79 -3.66 14.66 -1.68
CA TYR A 79 -4.93 15.38 -1.88
C TYR A 79 -6.09 14.69 -1.15
N SER A 80 -6.20 13.37 -1.25
CA SER A 80 -7.30 12.59 -0.66
C SER A 80 -7.32 12.56 0.87
N GLN A 81 -6.15 12.74 1.50
CA GLN A 81 -5.99 12.76 2.96
C GLN A 81 -5.99 14.18 3.54
N ALA A 82 -6.30 15.20 2.71
CA ALA A 82 -6.27 16.62 3.09
C ALA A 82 -4.91 17.11 3.64
N ALA A 83 -3.81 16.43 3.31
CA ALA A 83 -2.46 16.73 3.80
C ALA A 83 -1.78 17.92 3.07
N LEU A 84 -2.56 18.86 2.53
CA LEU A 84 -2.07 19.96 1.68
C LEU A 84 -2.40 21.35 2.24
N ILE A 85 -2.48 21.46 3.56
CA ILE A 85 -2.42 22.77 4.20
C ILE A 85 -0.96 23.24 4.07
N VAL A 86 -0.75 24.53 3.83
CA VAL A 86 0.47 25.14 3.25
C VAL A 86 1.80 24.79 3.96
N ASP A 87 1.76 24.16 5.13
CA ASP A 87 2.92 23.65 5.86
C ASP A 87 2.62 22.21 6.36
N SER A 88 3.00 21.19 5.59
CA SER A 88 2.92 19.79 6.01
C SER A 88 4.26 19.34 6.55
N THR A 89 4.30 18.94 7.82
CA THR A 89 5.45 18.29 8.42
C THR A 89 5.76 16.97 7.72
N GLU A 90 6.99 16.50 7.85
CA GLU A 90 7.41 15.18 7.37
C GLU A 90 6.51 14.08 7.94
N GLU A 91 6.15 14.16 9.22
CA GLU A 91 5.20 13.25 9.88
C GLU A 91 3.82 13.22 9.19
N HIS A 92 3.27 14.39 8.84
CA HIS A 92 2.00 14.46 8.13
C HIS A 92 2.08 13.80 6.75
N LEU A 93 3.16 14.02 6.01
CA LEU A 93 3.40 13.39 4.70
C LEU A 93 3.54 11.87 4.84
N THR A 94 4.28 11.41 5.84
CA THR A 94 4.46 10.00 6.14
C THR A 94 3.12 9.34 6.45
N HIS A 95 2.30 9.97 7.29
CA HIS A 95 0.98 9.45 7.64
C HIS A 95 0.03 9.38 6.43
N SER A 96 -0.08 10.46 5.66
CA SER A 96 -0.97 10.53 4.49
C SER A 96 -0.55 9.56 3.40
N LEU A 97 0.75 9.42 3.14
CA LEU A 97 1.26 8.51 2.13
C LEU A 97 1.05 7.05 2.53
N ALA A 98 1.38 6.68 3.77
CA ALA A 98 1.22 5.31 4.27
C ALA A 98 -0.26 4.86 4.27
N SER A 99 -1.13 5.70 4.80
CA SER A 99 -2.57 5.44 4.88
C SER A 99 -3.23 5.44 3.50
N GLY A 100 -2.92 6.42 2.65
CA GLY A 100 -3.51 6.56 1.33
C GLY A 100 -3.05 5.47 0.35
N LEU A 101 -1.79 5.05 0.36
CA LEU A 101 -1.35 3.89 -0.45
C LEU A 101 -2.02 2.59 0.01
N SER A 102 -2.19 2.42 1.33
CA SER A 102 -2.89 1.26 1.87
C SER A 102 -4.39 1.29 1.52
N GLN A 103 -5.02 2.47 1.49
CA GLN A 103 -6.39 2.64 1.01
C GLN A 103 -6.50 2.35 -0.51
N LEU A 104 -5.57 2.87 -1.32
CA LEU A 104 -5.50 2.63 -2.76
C LEU A 104 -5.45 1.13 -3.06
N ALA A 105 -4.58 0.40 -2.35
CA ALA A 105 -4.40 -1.04 -2.48
C ALA A 105 -5.65 -1.84 -2.12
N ARG A 106 -6.41 -1.39 -1.13
CA ARG A 106 -7.65 -2.05 -0.70
C ARG A 106 -8.81 -1.79 -1.66
N ARG A 107 -8.95 -0.56 -2.15
CA ARG A 107 -10.05 -0.17 -3.03
C ARG A 107 -9.82 -0.55 -4.49
N ASN A 108 -8.55 -0.61 -4.91
CA ASN A 108 -8.16 -0.91 -6.29
C ASN A 108 -7.12 -2.05 -6.30
N PRO A 109 -7.47 -3.26 -5.82
CA PRO A 109 -6.50 -4.34 -5.62
C PRO A 109 -5.88 -4.80 -6.95
N ALA A 110 -6.66 -4.87 -8.02
CA ALA A 110 -6.17 -5.28 -9.34
C ALA A 110 -5.20 -4.24 -9.94
N LEU A 111 -5.56 -2.95 -9.90
CA LEU A 111 -4.68 -1.86 -10.34
C LEU A 111 -3.37 -1.85 -9.55
N THR A 112 -3.47 -1.96 -8.22
CA THR A 112 -2.30 -1.91 -7.35
C THR A 112 -1.39 -3.10 -7.59
N TRP A 113 -1.96 -4.30 -7.78
CA TRP A 113 -1.18 -5.48 -8.14
C TRP A 113 -0.46 -5.30 -9.48
N ALA A 114 -1.16 -4.79 -10.50
CA ALA A 114 -0.56 -4.47 -11.80
C ALA A 114 0.58 -3.44 -11.65
N LEU A 115 0.39 -2.42 -10.81
CA LEU A 115 1.39 -1.40 -10.53
C LEU A 115 2.64 -2.00 -9.90
N LEU A 116 2.50 -2.82 -8.85
CA LEU A 116 3.63 -3.47 -8.19
C LEU A 116 4.43 -4.34 -9.16
N ARG A 117 3.75 -5.08 -10.06
CA ARG A 117 4.45 -5.88 -11.09
C ARG A 117 5.11 -5.05 -12.18
N ALA A 118 4.54 -3.89 -12.52
CA ALA A 118 5.16 -2.94 -13.45
C ALA A 118 6.43 -2.33 -12.86
N ILE A 119 6.44 -2.03 -11.55
CA ILE A 119 7.62 -1.54 -10.82
C ILE A 119 8.68 -2.66 -10.69
N SER A 120 8.24 -3.88 -10.35
CA SER A 120 9.14 -5.03 -10.27
C SER A 120 8.45 -6.32 -10.72
N PRO A 121 8.89 -6.93 -11.83
CA PRO A 121 8.29 -8.16 -12.33
C PRO A 121 8.53 -9.37 -11.41
N HIS A 122 9.37 -9.23 -10.39
CA HIS A 122 9.69 -10.26 -9.42
C HIS A 122 8.76 -10.26 -8.20
N VAL A 123 7.78 -9.34 -8.13
CA VAL A 123 6.79 -9.31 -7.05
C VAL A 123 5.97 -10.59 -7.05
N ARG A 124 5.89 -11.23 -5.89
CA ARG A 124 5.09 -12.44 -5.64
C ARG A 124 4.36 -12.28 -4.31
N ARG A 125 3.13 -12.79 -4.23
CA ARG A 125 2.40 -12.81 -2.96
C ARG A 125 3.20 -13.59 -1.92
N SER A 126 3.26 -13.05 -0.71
CA SER A 126 4.02 -13.63 0.40
C SER A 126 3.25 -13.46 1.70
N GLY A 127 3.21 -14.52 2.52
CA GLY A 127 2.74 -14.45 3.90
C GLY A 127 3.84 -14.15 4.92
N ARG A 128 5.11 -14.06 4.47
CA ARG A 128 6.27 -13.87 5.34
C ARG A 128 6.66 -12.40 5.42
N THR A 129 6.73 -11.88 6.64
CA THR A 129 7.25 -10.54 6.92
C THR A 129 8.69 -10.40 6.41
N PRO A 130 9.01 -9.34 5.66
CA PRO A 130 10.38 -9.10 5.21
C PRO A 130 11.29 -8.86 6.42
N GLN A 131 12.52 -9.36 6.39
CA GLN A 131 13.51 -9.13 7.45
C GLN A 131 14.57 -8.09 7.07
N ARG A 132 14.76 -7.88 5.76
CA ARG A 132 15.72 -6.94 5.18
C ARG A 132 15.04 -6.15 4.09
N LEU A 133 15.41 -4.89 3.97
CA LEU A 133 14.91 -3.98 2.96
C LEU A 133 16.08 -3.19 2.34
N VAL A 134 15.87 -2.67 1.14
CA VAL A 134 16.67 -1.62 0.53
C VAL A 134 15.86 -0.32 0.57
N VAL A 135 16.33 0.68 1.30
CA VAL A 135 15.68 1.99 1.41
C VAL A 135 16.70 3.03 0.96
N GLY A 136 16.38 3.77 -0.11
CA GLY A 136 17.36 4.56 -0.84
C GLY A 136 18.48 3.68 -1.39
N GLN A 137 19.72 3.94 -0.99
CA GLN A 137 20.89 3.11 -1.33
C GLN A 137 21.33 2.19 -0.18
N ALA A 138 20.62 2.22 0.95
CA ALA A 138 21.04 1.57 2.18
C ALA A 138 20.26 0.27 2.45
N GLY A 139 20.94 -0.69 3.09
CA GLY A 139 20.30 -1.88 3.65
C GLY A 139 19.68 -1.57 5.01
N TRP A 140 18.42 -1.94 5.19
CA TRP A 140 17.63 -1.77 6.40
C TRP A 140 17.18 -3.12 6.94
N THR A 141 16.89 -3.21 8.24
CA THR A 141 16.33 -4.42 8.84
C THR A 141 14.96 -4.18 9.44
N VAL A 142 14.09 -5.19 9.38
CA VAL A 142 12.77 -5.17 10.01
C VAL A 142 12.80 -6.09 11.22
N ARG A 143 12.37 -5.58 12.38
CA ARG A 143 12.40 -6.30 13.66
C ARG A 143 11.11 -6.09 14.43
N GLN A 144 10.93 -6.90 15.47
CA GLN A 144 9.87 -6.67 16.45
C GLN A 144 10.29 -5.56 17.41
N LEU A 145 9.37 -4.64 17.67
CA LEU A 145 9.51 -3.60 18.67
C LEU A 145 9.41 -4.24 20.07
N PRO A 146 10.39 -4.05 20.97
CA PRO A 146 10.29 -4.57 22.32
C PRO A 146 9.08 -3.96 23.05
N VAL A 147 8.25 -4.80 23.68
CA VAL A 147 7.00 -4.37 24.37
C VAL A 147 7.26 -3.22 25.36
N LYS A 148 8.34 -3.29 26.13
CA LYS A 148 8.72 -2.21 27.07
C LYS A 148 8.94 -0.86 26.36
N THR A 149 9.55 -0.88 25.18
CA THR A 149 9.77 0.32 24.35
C THR A 149 8.45 0.83 23.80
N ALA A 150 7.63 -0.05 23.24
CA ALA A 150 6.30 0.28 22.72
C ALA A 150 5.42 0.95 23.79
N THR A 151 5.35 0.37 24.99
CA THR A 151 4.57 0.94 26.11
C THR A 151 5.10 2.28 26.58
N ARG A 152 6.43 2.42 26.71
CA ARG A 152 7.06 3.68 27.18
C ARG A 152 6.83 4.82 26.19
N LEU A 153 7.00 4.56 24.90
CA LEU A 153 6.87 5.56 23.85
C LEU A 153 5.42 5.75 23.38
N ARG A 154 4.52 4.81 23.73
CA ARG A 154 3.13 4.76 23.27
C ARG A 154 3.03 4.72 21.74
N VAL A 155 3.88 3.92 21.10
CA VAL A 155 3.96 3.78 19.64
C VAL A 155 3.74 2.32 19.22
N PHE A 156 3.21 2.12 18.01
CA PHE A 156 3.01 0.82 17.39
C PHE A 156 4.13 0.44 16.41
N GLY A 157 4.99 1.39 16.06
CA GLY A 157 6.17 1.23 15.23
C GLY A 157 7.19 2.31 15.52
N GLN A 158 8.43 2.11 15.06
CA GLN A 158 9.42 3.18 14.97
C GLN A 158 10.46 2.88 13.87
N ALA A 159 10.93 3.94 13.22
CA ALA A 159 12.11 3.94 12.36
C ALA A 159 13.33 4.46 13.14
N ASP A 160 14.26 3.58 13.48
CA ASP A 160 15.59 3.96 13.99
C ASP A 160 16.47 4.31 12.77
N LEU A 161 16.52 5.60 12.42
CA LEU A 161 17.23 6.11 11.24
C LEU A 161 18.74 5.89 11.34
N GLU A 162 19.32 6.05 12.53
CA GLU A 162 20.76 5.86 12.77
C GLU A 162 21.17 4.41 12.56
N ARG A 163 20.38 3.46 13.10
CA ARG A 163 20.67 2.03 12.98
C ARG A 163 20.02 1.38 11.76
N ARG A 164 19.25 2.14 10.98
CA ARG A 164 18.50 1.70 9.79
C ARG A 164 17.59 0.51 10.09
N ARG A 165 16.73 0.68 11.08
CA ARG A 165 15.78 -0.36 11.52
C ARG A 165 14.36 0.13 11.48
N ILE A 166 13.48 -0.73 11.00
CA ILE A 166 12.04 -0.60 11.18
C ILE A 166 11.64 -1.60 12.26
N GLU A 167 11.09 -1.10 13.35
CA GLU A 167 10.63 -1.92 14.47
C GLU A 167 9.12 -1.84 14.58
N LEU A 168 8.44 -2.98 14.60
CA LEU A 168 6.97 -3.06 14.56
C LEU A 168 6.45 -3.80 15.78
N ASP A 169 5.36 -3.32 16.37
CA ASP A 169 4.68 -4.01 17.46
C ASP A 169 4.21 -5.41 17.00
N PRO A 170 4.60 -6.49 17.70
CA PRO A 170 4.23 -7.86 17.33
C PRO A 170 2.72 -8.14 17.40
N ALA A 171 1.93 -7.29 18.07
CA ALA A 171 0.47 -7.41 18.12
C ALA A 171 -0.23 -6.94 16.84
N LEU A 172 0.46 -6.18 15.97
CA LEU A 172 -0.12 -5.67 14.74
C LEU A 172 -0.39 -6.80 13.74
N SER A 173 -1.53 -6.71 13.03
CA SER A 173 -1.85 -7.61 11.93
C SER A 173 -2.70 -6.94 10.85
N GLY A 174 -2.80 -7.59 9.68
CA GLY A 174 -3.63 -7.13 8.57
C GLY A 174 -3.34 -5.68 8.14
N THR A 175 -4.40 -4.90 7.94
CA THR A 175 -4.31 -3.49 7.52
C THR A 175 -3.50 -2.63 8.48
N GLN A 176 -3.62 -2.83 9.80
CA GLN A 176 -2.87 -2.03 10.77
C GLN A 176 -1.36 -2.25 10.61
N LEU A 177 -0.94 -3.52 10.50
CA LEU A 177 0.46 -3.85 10.23
C LEU A 177 0.94 -3.28 8.90
N ALA A 178 0.13 -3.33 7.85
CA ALA A 178 0.49 -2.80 6.54
C ALA A 178 0.70 -1.28 6.54
N VAL A 179 -0.18 -0.54 7.22
CA VAL A 179 -0.08 0.92 7.34
C VAL A 179 1.14 1.30 8.18
N ILE A 180 1.30 0.73 9.37
CA ILE A 180 2.43 1.06 10.27
C ILE A 180 3.76 0.66 9.61
N PHE A 181 3.85 -0.51 8.98
CA PHE A 181 5.05 -0.89 8.24
C PHE A 181 5.43 0.15 7.18
N LEU A 182 4.47 0.57 6.37
CA LEU A 182 4.74 1.52 5.29
C LEU A 182 5.07 2.90 5.85
N HIS A 183 4.43 3.32 6.94
CA HIS A 183 4.72 4.55 7.65
C HIS A 183 6.19 4.60 8.11
N GLU A 184 6.66 3.59 8.85
CA GLU A 184 8.06 3.55 9.28
C GLU A 184 9.04 3.44 8.10
N ALA A 185 8.66 2.72 7.04
CA ALA A 185 9.48 2.67 5.83
C ALA A 185 9.57 4.03 5.13
N ILE A 186 8.50 4.82 5.15
CA ILE A 186 8.46 6.16 4.55
C ILE A 186 9.36 7.13 5.31
N HIS A 187 9.42 7.08 6.65
CA HIS A 187 10.43 7.84 7.39
C HIS A 187 11.85 7.53 6.92
N GLY A 188 12.16 6.25 6.72
CA GLY A 188 13.45 5.83 6.13
C GLY A 188 13.66 6.37 4.71
N LEU A 189 12.62 6.36 3.87
CA LEU A 189 12.68 6.90 2.51
C LEU A 189 12.88 8.42 2.53
N HIS A 190 12.20 9.15 3.41
CA HIS A 190 12.37 10.58 3.60
C HIS A 190 13.77 10.93 4.07
N HIS A 191 14.29 10.19 5.06
CA HIS A 191 15.65 10.35 5.52
C HIS A 191 16.68 10.19 4.38
N GLU A 192 16.59 9.09 3.63
CA GLU A 192 17.54 8.80 2.54
C GLU A 192 17.34 9.72 1.31
N ALA A 193 16.14 10.29 1.12
CA ALA A 193 15.85 11.27 0.06
C ALA A 193 16.02 12.74 0.50
N GLY A 194 16.39 12.99 1.76
CA GLY A 194 16.53 14.33 2.34
C GLY A 194 15.21 15.12 2.38
N VAL A 195 14.07 14.45 2.55
CA VAL A 195 12.77 15.08 2.82
C VAL A 195 12.66 15.35 4.32
N ASN A 196 12.29 16.57 4.68
CA ASN A 196 12.14 17.07 6.05
C ASN A 196 11.06 18.16 6.10
N ASP A 197 10.79 18.72 7.28
CA ASP A 197 9.77 19.75 7.50
C ASP A 197 9.97 21.04 6.70
N GLN A 198 11.18 21.29 6.21
CA GLN A 198 11.50 22.47 5.38
C GLN A 198 11.43 22.18 3.88
N THR A 199 11.20 20.92 3.50
CA THR A 199 11.18 20.52 2.10
C THR A 199 9.90 21.03 1.44
N PRO A 200 9.99 21.82 0.36
CA PRO A 200 8.81 22.30 -0.34
C PRO A 200 7.95 21.12 -0.80
N LEU A 201 6.64 21.21 -0.56
CA LEU A 201 5.67 20.14 -0.80
C LEU A 201 5.78 19.50 -2.20
N ARG A 202 5.97 20.33 -3.23
CA ARG A 202 6.19 19.85 -4.61
C ARG A 202 7.44 18.98 -4.74
N THR A 203 8.51 19.35 -4.05
CA THR A 203 9.77 18.60 -4.02
C THR A 203 9.62 17.33 -3.21
N ALA A 204 8.92 17.38 -2.06
CA ALA A 204 8.63 16.21 -1.24
C ALA A 204 7.87 15.15 -2.04
N HIS A 205 6.74 15.51 -2.68
CA HIS A 205 5.96 14.57 -3.51
C HIS A 205 6.76 13.94 -4.65
N ALA A 206 7.64 14.72 -5.29
CA ALA A 206 8.48 14.20 -6.37
C ALA A 206 9.50 13.17 -5.84
N ARG A 207 10.10 13.46 -4.68
CA ARG A 207 11.05 12.58 -4.01
C ARG A 207 10.39 11.32 -3.47
N GLU A 208 9.21 11.42 -2.84
CA GLU A 208 8.41 10.26 -2.41
C GLU A 208 8.08 9.33 -3.57
N ALA A 209 7.62 9.88 -4.70
CA ALA A 209 7.27 9.07 -5.86
C ALA A 209 8.49 8.33 -6.44
N ASP A 210 9.64 8.99 -6.55
CA ASP A 210 10.87 8.36 -7.00
C ASP A 210 11.39 7.33 -5.98
N ALA A 211 11.31 7.63 -4.67
CA ALA A 211 11.71 6.74 -3.59
C ALA A 211 10.83 5.49 -3.50
N LEU A 212 9.51 5.60 -3.72
CA LEU A 212 8.58 4.47 -3.77
C LEU A 212 8.86 3.54 -4.95
N LEU A 213 9.16 4.10 -6.13
CA LEU A 213 9.57 3.30 -7.29
C LEU A 213 10.83 2.49 -6.96
N GLN A 214 11.84 3.13 -6.37
CA GLN A 214 13.07 2.47 -5.96
C GLN A 214 12.82 1.42 -4.87
N PHE A 215 12.02 1.76 -3.86
CA PHE A 215 11.69 0.87 -2.74
C PHE A 215 11.00 -0.40 -3.22
N PHE A 216 9.91 -0.31 -3.98
CA PHE A 216 9.22 -1.51 -4.46
C PHE A 216 10.01 -2.27 -5.53
N SER A 217 10.88 -1.58 -6.27
CA SER A 217 11.81 -2.22 -7.21
C SER A 217 12.84 -3.09 -6.49
N GLY A 218 13.48 -2.53 -5.45
CA GLY A 218 14.48 -3.21 -4.62
C GLY A 218 13.92 -4.22 -3.63
N ASN A 219 12.62 -4.16 -3.32
CA ASN A 219 11.98 -5.01 -2.30
C ASN A 219 10.75 -5.77 -2.82
N PRO A 220 10.87 -6.62 -3.85
CA PRO A 220 9.72 -7.31 -4.44
C PRO A 220 8.98 -8.23 -3.46
N GLN A 221 9.70 -8.82 -2.48
CA GLN A 221 9.08 -9.64 -1.44
C GLN A 221 8.28 -8.80 -0.44
N ALA A 222 8.80 -7.63 -0.04
CA ALA A 222 8.10 -6.72 0.86
C ALA A 222 6.84 -6.16 0.17
N ALA A 223 6.94 -5.80 -1.11
CA ALA A 223 5.81 -5.34 -1.92
C ALA A 223 4.66 -6.36 -1.92
N GLY A 224 4.98 -7.63 -2.22
CA GLY A 224 3.98 -8.70 -2.27
C GLY A 224 3.42 -9.10 -0.91
N TRP A 225 4.22 -9.04 0.15
CA TRP A 225 3.76 -9.22 1.52
C TRP A 225 2.83 -8.11 1.99
N TRP A 226 3.23 -6.85 1.82
CA TRP A 226 2.42 -5.67 2.14
C TRP A 226 1.07 -5.71 1.42
N PHE A 227 1.07 -6.01 0.12
CA PHE A 227 -0.16 -6.15 -0.65
C PHE A 227 -1.08 -7.26 -0.09
N THR A 228 -0.49 -8.39 0.33
CA THR A 228 -1.23 -9.54 0.89
C THR A 228 -1.90 -9.20 2.22
N LEU A 229 -1.26 -8.39 3.08
CA LEU A 229 -1.85 -7.93 4.35
C LEU A 229 -3.13 -7.10 4.17
N LEU A 230 -3.27 -6.44 3.02
CA LEU A 230 -4.38 -5.55 2.70
C LEU A 230 -5.54 -6.26 2.01
N GLN A 231 -5.35 -7.50 1.57
CA GLN A 231 -6.43 -8.28 0.96
C GLN A 231 -7.37 -8.82 2.05
N PRO A 232 -8.68 -8.87 1.80
CA PRO A 232 -9.60 -9.60 2.66
C PRO A 232 -9.09 -11.03 2.83
N ARG A 233 -8.93 -11.50 4.07
CA ARG A 233 -8.79 -12.94 4.30
C ARG A 233 -10.07 -13.58 3.80
N ALA A 234 -9.98 -14.57 2.92
CA ALA A 234 -11.11 -15.42 2.63
C ALA A 234 -11.63 -15.94 3.97
N GLN A 235 -12.88 -15.63 4.31
CA GLN A 235 -13.53 -16.29 5.44
C GLN A 235 -13.46 -17.79 5.15
N PRO A 236 -12.98 -18.63 6.09
CA PRO A 236 -13.25 -20.04 5.99
C PRO A 236 -14.77 -20.17 5.89
N LEU A 237 -15.24 -20.88 4.85
CA LEU A 237 -16.65 -21.27 4.79
C LEU A 237 -17.01 -21.90 6.14
N PRO A 238 -18.17 -21.57 6.73
CA PRO A 238 -18.61 -22.25 7.93
C PRO A 238 -18.56 -23.76 7.65
N ALA A 239 -17.93 -24.51 8.54
CA ALA A 239 -17.91 -25.96 8.44
C ALA A 239 -19.37 -26.43 8.27
N PRO A 240 -19.66 -27.37 7.34
CA PRO A 240 -21.01 -27.88 7.17
C PRO A 240 -21.51 -28.33 8.54
N GLU A 241 -22.66 -27.80 8.96
CA GLU A 241 -23.27 -28.20 10.22
C GLU A 241 -23.32 -29.72 10.28
N PRO A 242 -22.86 -30.35 11.38
CA PRO A 242 -23.00 -31.77 11.53
C PRO A 242 -24.49 -32.10 11.47
N VAL A 243 -24.89 -32.86 10.45
CA VAL A 243 -26.24 -33.38 10.30
C VAL A 243 -26.63 -34.02 11.62
N ARG A 244 -27.54 -33.38 12.36
CA ARG A 244 -28.08 -33.92 13.61
C ARG A 244 -28.76 -35.24 13.26
N ARG A 245 -28.10 -36.35 13.59
CA ARG A 245 -28.75 -37.67 13.55
C ARG A 245 -29.99 -37.60 14.45
N PRO A 246 -31.17 -38.04 13.98
CA PRO A 246 -32.35 -38.08 14.82
C PRO A 246 -32.07 -38.94 16.05
N GLN A 247 -32.28 -38.36 17.23
CA GLN A 247 -32.19 -39.06 18.49
C GLN A 247 -33.27 -40.15 18.50
N SER A 248 -32.83 -41.42 18.48
CA SER A 248 -33.69 -42.57 18.70
C SER A 248 -34.39 -42.43 20.06
N ALA A 249 -35.72 -42.48 20.06
CA ALA A 249 -36.55 -42.41 21.24
C ALA A 249 -36.20 -43.55 22.23
N GLY A 250 -35.46 -43.18 23.27
CA GLY A 250 -35.13 -44.07 24.39
C GLY A 250 -36.36 -44.32 25.26
N THR A 251 -36.72 -45.60 25.36
CA THR A 251 -37.83 -46.18 26.10
C THR A 251 -37.78 -45.79 27.59
N ARG A 252 -38.85 -45.18 28.11
CA ARG A 252 -39.03 -44.95 29.56
C ARG A 252 -39.22 -46.28 30.29
N ARG A 253 -38.25 -46.71 31.10
CA ARG A 253 -38.48 -47.68 32.19
C ARG A 253 -38.59 -46.93 33.51
N ARG A 254 -39.78 -47.04 34.12
CA ARG A 254 -40.09 -46.57 35.48
C ARG A 254 -39.25 -47.34 36.50
N GLN A 255 -38.58 -46.61 37.39
CA GLN A 255 -38.19 -47.13 38.71
C GLN A 255 -39.38 -46.93 39.65
N ALA A 256 -39.79 -47.99 40.33
CA ALA A 256 -40.64 -47.96 41.50
C ALA A 256 -39.78 -48.32 42.73
N ALA A 257 -40.20 -47.79 43.86
CA ALA A 257 -39.43 -47.48 45.05
C ALA A 257 -39.05 -48.70 45.92
N VAL A 258 -38.19 -48.37 46.89
CA VAL A 258 -37.48 -49.21 47.85
C VAL A 258 -38.32 -49.52 49.11
N ALA A 259 -38.23 -50.78 49.54
CA ALA A 259 -38.21 -51.34 50.91
C ALA A 259 -39.44 -51.41 51.84
N ARG A 260 -39.50 -52.62 52.44
CA ARG A 260 -40.19 -53.11 53.66
C ARG A 260 -41.66 -53.49 53.55
#